data_AF-A0A2D6QCJ8-F1
#
_entry.id   AF-A0A2D6QCJ8-F1
#
_cell.length_a   1.000
_cell.length_b   1.000
_cell.length_c   1.000
_cell.angle_alpha   90.00
_cell.angle_beta   90.00
_cell.angle_gamma   90.00
#
_symmetry.space_group_name_H-M   'P 1'
#
loop_
_entity.id
_entity.type
_entity.pdbx_description
1 polymer ?
#
loop_
_entity_poly.entity_id
_entity_poly.type
_entity_poly.pdbx_seq_one_letter_code
_entity_poly.pdbx_strand_id
1 'polypeptide(L)'
;MNKKSISRASLLGASALLLMSAVQAQRPSSGGTLERARHLFSQIDTDKDGSLSAAEAGKTKIPTRDFVNNDANRDRKLSGDEFLVFYRKLLVKGGKPVGAALDAEVSRIQAARRSTKKQPPVVSTPDPEPVKKDKPVKPEPDLPTGKTDAERAQDVRDAATQERVEAARDQKNAENDARAKAARDKLAQDEADRVAAARAQKQAENEARAAAARKALAEKEAARIAVARAQKEQDAMARAAAARKKLAEDAEAARIAAIRAQKAQENAERAAEARRQHERIEKARAQREHEEALEKHQREAGKGGGAGMGPSERAQAFVKRLADSGRLTPQQARDFHTVLLAKASSANEAGKAETLRKALNRAKSRVGNAVRAGHLTAEEGRVLSTVLDDRAQKALGGSQGDSHDPKPSVGHSPEKDGSESRGTLGAGRKTKPKSAGVRSVGGKGKAGSGATRGDS
;
A
#
# COMPACT_ATOMS: atom_id res chain seq x y z
N MET A 1 -16.12 1.77 73.30
CA MET A 1 -15.89 2.59 72.09
C MET A 1 -14.39 2.75 71.91
N ASN A 2 -13.76 2.08 70.94
CA ASN A 2 -12.33 2.27 70.64
C ASN A 2 -12.13 2.21 69.12
N LYS A 3 -11.99 3.39 68.51
CA LYS A 3 -11.62 3.55 67.10
C LYS A 3 -10.10 3.74 67.05
N LYS A 4 -9.36 2.76 66.52
CA LYS A 4 -7.94 2.91 66.18
C LYS A 4 -7.84 3.38 64.73
N SER A 5 -7.43 4.62 64.56
CA SER A 5 -7.03 5.25 63.29
C SER A 5 -5.64 4.76 62.90
N ILE A 6 -5.53 4.06 61.78
CA ILE A 6 -4.26 3.67 61.17
C ILE A 6 -3.95 4.70 60.08
N SER A 7 -3.12 5.67 60.41
CA SER A 7 -2.43 6.52 59.43
C SER A 7 -1.23 5.74 58.89
N ARG A 8 -1.26 5.34 57.61
CA ARG A 8 -0.08 4.87 56.89
C ARG A 8 0.41 5.97 55.97
N ALA A 9 1.58 6.48 56.33
CA ALA A 9 2.40 7.41 55.57
C ALA A 9 2.78 6.82 54.21
N SER A 10 2.55 7.60 53.15
CA SER A 10 3.12 7.40 51.83
C SER A 10 4.57 7.88 51.85
N LEU A 11 5.51 6.95 51.92
CA LEU A 11 6.94 7.18 51.71
C LEU A 11 7.45 6.09 50.78
N LEU A 12 8.39 6.46 49.91
CA LEU A 12 9.12 5.67 48.91
C LEU A 12 8.50 5.60 47.51
N GLY A 13 9.29 6.05 46.53
CA GLY A 13 8.98 5.85 45.12
C GLY A 13 9.77 6.67 44.09
N ALA A 14 10.71 7.53 44.48
CA ALA A 14 11.61 8.19 43.54
C ALA A 14 12.82 7.28 43.24
N SER A 15 12.71 6.40 42.24
CA SER A 15 13.83 5.80 41.50
C SER A 15 13.30 5.01 40.30
N ALA A 16 13.00 5.70 39.21
CA ALA A 16 12.78 5.11 37.90
C ALA A 16 13.45 5.99 36.82
N LEU A 17 14.76 6.20 36.98
CA LEU A 17 15.65 6.70 35.94
C LEU A 17 16.64 5.58 35.59
N LEU A 18 16.92 5.40 34.29
CA LEU A 18 17.92 4.51 33.67
C LEU A 18 17.57 3.04 33.35
N LEU A 19 16.60 2.76 32.46
CA LEU A 19 16.64 1.52 31.66
C LEU A 19 16.06 1.67 30.23
N MET A 20 16.17 2.85 29.63
CA MET A 20 15.80 3.10 28.22
C MET A 20 17.04 3.45 27.39
N SER A 21 17.89 2.47 27.11
CA SER A 21 18.94 2.56 26.07
C SER A 21 19.62 1.19 25.88
N ALA A 22 19.11 0.33 24.98
CA ALA A 22 19.89 -0.67 24.22
C ALA A 22 19.03 -1.67 23.41
N VAL A 23 17.96 -1.25 22.73
CA VAL A 23 17.25 -2.14 21.77
C VAL A 23 17.14 -1.45 20.40
N GLN A 24 18.25 -0.88 19.92
CA GLN A 24 18.34 -0.30 18.57
C GLN A 24 19.65 -0.59 17.83
N ALA A 25 20.39 -1.65 18.20
CA ALA A 25 21.67 -1.98 17.56
C ALA A 25 21.82 -3.45 17.10
N GLN A 26 20.72 -4.11 16.74
CA GLN A 26 20.76 -5.33 15.90
C GLN A 26 20.13 -5.06 14.54
N ARG A 27 20.60 -4.01 13.86
CA ARG A 27 20.66 -4.13 12.40
C ARG A 27 21.68 -5.24 12.15
N PRO A 28 21.33 -6.34 11.47
CA PRO A 28 22.30 -7.36 11.12
C PRO A 28 23.43 -6.62 10.41
N SER A 29 24.58 -6.56 11.07
CA SER A 29 25.76 -5.93 10.52
C SER A 29 25.95 -6.55 9.14
N SER A 30 26.21 -5.73 8.13
CA SER A 30 26.42 -6.11 6.74
C SER A 30 27.72 -6.94 6.54
N GLY A 31 28.13 -7.68 7.57
CA GLY A 31 29.18 -8.67 7.56
C GLY A 31 28.83 -9.87 6.71
N GLY A 32 29.81 -10.75 6.51
CA GLY A 32 29.61 -11.95 5.73
C GLY A 32 28.73 -12.94 6.49
N THR A 33 27.44 -12.99 6.13
CA THR A 33 26.51 -14.00 6.62
C THR A 33 26.68 -15.31 5.85
N LEU A 34 26.19 -16.40 6.43
CA LEU A 34 26.24 -17.73 5.82
C LEU A 34 25.40 -17.77 4.53
N GLU A 35 24.21 -17.16 4.57
CA GLU A 35 23.29 -17.09 3.43
C GLU A 35 23.92 -16.36 2.25
N ARG A 36 24.65 -15.27 2.52
CA ARG A 36 25.37 -14.52 1.49
C ARG A 36 26.50 -15.34 0.87
N ALA A 37 27.23 -16.10 1.70
CA ALA A 37 28.28 -16.98 1.20
C ALA A 37 27.72 -18.07 0.28
N ARG A 38 26.61 -18.73 0.70
CA ARG A 38 25.92 -19.74 -0.11
C ARG A 38 25.33 -19.16 -1.40
N HIS A 39 24.72 -17.98 -1.33
CA HIS A 39 24.22 -17.28 -2.51
C HIS A 39 25.35 -16.93 -3.48
N LEU A 40 26.48 -16.43 -2.97
CA LEU A 40 27.65 -16.13 -3.80
C LEU A 40 28.20 -17.40 -4.45
N PHE A 41 28.30 -18.50 -3.71
CA PHE A 41 28.70 -19.81 -4.26
C PHE A 41 27.80 -20.22 -5.43
N SER A 42 26.47 -20.24 -5.21
CA SER A 42 25.49 -20.61 -6.25
C SER A 42 25.46 -19.66 -7.45
N GLN A 43 25.94 -18.43 -7.30
CA GLN A 43 26.04 -17.48 -8.40
C GLN A 43 27.30 -17.71 -9.26
N ILE A 44 28.35 -18.27 -8.66
CA ILE A 44 29.64 -18.53 -9.34
C ILE A 44 29.63 -19.91 -9.99
N ASP A 45 29.06 -20.89 -9.27
CA ASP A 45 28.81 -22.26 -9.73
C ASP A 45 27.77 -22.21 -10.86
N THR A 46 28.26 -22.05 -12.09
CA THR A 46 27.43 -21.73 -13.25
C THR A 46 26.78 -23.00 -13.79
N ASP A 47 27.50 -24.12 -13.74
CA ASP A 47 27.01 -25.43 -14.15
C ASP A 47 26.23 -26.17 -13.04
N LYS A 48 26.26 -25.66 -11.80
CA LYS A 48 25.54 -26.19 -10.63
C LYS A 48 25.99 -27.60 -10.27
N ASP A 49 27.27 -27.91 -10.50
CA ASP A 49 27.84 -29.21 -10.15
C ASP A 49 28.13 -29.35 -8.63
N GLY A 50 27.92 -28.26 -7.86
CA GLY A 50 28.13 -28.22 -6.42
C GLY A 50 29.59 -27.96 -6.03
N SER A 51 30.44 -27.59 -6.99
CA SER A 51 31.85 -27.24 -6.82
C SER A 51 32.23 -26.06 -7.72
N LEU A 52 33.29 -25.34 -7.38
CA LEU A 52 33.82 -24.27 -8.25
C LEU A 52 35.07 -24.76 -8.97
N SER A 53 35.01 -24.79 -10.30
CA SER A 53 36.18 -25.02 -11.12
C SER A 53 37.11 -23.80 -11.12
N ALA A 54 38.39 -23.99 -11.48
CA ALA A 54 39.34 -22.89 -11.61
C ALA A 54 38.89 -21.83 -12.64
N ALA A 55 38.18 -22.26 -13.69
CA ALA A 55 37.63 -21.36 -14.72
C ALA A 55 36.52 -20.46 -14.17
N GLU A 56 35.63 -21.01 -13.33
CA GLU A 56 34.56 -20.25 -12.69
C GLU A 56 35.09 -19.33 -11.59
N ALA A 57 36.03 -19.81 -10.77
CA ALA A 57 36.70 -19.01 -9.76
C ALA A 57 37.42 -17.80 -10.40
N GLY A 58 38.04 -17.99 -11.57
CA GLY A 58 38.69 -16.92 -12.34
C GLY A 58 37.76 -15.75 -12.70
N LYS A 59 36.48 -16.02 -12.96
CA LYS A 59 35.47 -14.98 -13.26
C LYS A 59 35.21 -14.04 -12.09
N THR A 60 35.51 -14.45 -10.86
CA THR A 60 35.24 -13.67 -9.64
C THR A 60 36.46 -12.95 -9.07
N LYS A 61 37.56 -12.89 -9.83
CA LYS A 61 38.83 -12.30 -9.39
C LYS A 61 39.43 -12.99 -8.16
N ILE A 62 39.10 -14.26 -7.92
CA ILE A 62 39.81 -15.08 -6.93
C ILE A 62 41.19 -15.41 -7.52
N PRO A 63 42.30 -15.01 -6.87
CA PRO A 63 43.63 -15.36 -7.35
C PRO A 63 43.81 -16.89 -7.39
N THR A 64 44.37 -17.42 -8.48
CA THR A 64 44.62 -18.87 -8.65
C THR A 64 45.40 -19.48 -7.49
N ARG A 65 46.35 -18.71 -6.93
CA ARG A 65 47.12 -19.14 -5.74
C ARG A 65 46.23 -19.38 -4.53
N ASP A 66 45.25 -18.53 -4.30
CA ASP A 66 44.34 -18.65 -3.16
C ASP A 66 43.33 -19.79 -3.38
N PHE A 67 42.95 -20.07 -4.62
CA PHE A 67 42.14 -21.24 -4.98
C PHE A 67 42.87 -22.54 -4.59
N VAL A 68 44.08 -22.76 -5.09
CA VAL A 68 44.88 -23.98 -4.83
C VAL A 68 45.17 -24.17 -3.33
N ASN A 69 45.38 -23.09 -2.58
CA ASN A 69 45.65 -23.17 -1.15
C ASN A 69 44.43 -23.56 -0.29
N ASN A 70 43.21 -23.52 -0.84
CA ASN A 70 41.98 -23.85 -0.11
C ASN A 70 41.28 -25.12 -0.61
N ASP A 71 41.75 -25.69 -1.71
CA ASP A 71 41.43 -27.03 -2.19
C ASP A 71 42.16 -28.07 -1.30
N ALA A 72 41.42 -28.66 -0.35
CA ALA A 72 41.98 -29.50 0.69
C ALA A 72 42.15 -30.96 0.25
N ASN A 73 41.32 -31.44 -0.66
CA ASN A 73 41.41 -32.77 -1.24
C ASN A 73 42.26 -32.82 -2.53
N ARG A 74 42.68 -31.66 -3.05
CA ARG A 74 43.52 -31.47 -4.26
C ARG A 74 42.86 -31.97 -5.53
N ASP A 75 41.54 -31.86 -5.63
CA ASP A 75 40.77 -32.28 -6.81
C ASP A 75 40.68 -31.20 -7.91
N ARG A 76 41.34 -30.05 -7.70
CA ARG A 76 41.33 -28.86 -8.57
C ARG A 76 39.96 -28.19 -8.67
N LYS A 77 39.07 -28.47 -7.73
CA LYS A 77 37.79 -27.80 -7.54
C LYS A 77 37.72 -27.25 -6.10
N LEU A 78 36.80 -26.34 -5.85
CA LEU A 78 36.44 -25.93 -4.49
C LEU A 78 35.00 -26.37 -4.23
N SER A 79 34.82 -27.41 -3.42
CA SER A 79 33.50 -27.79 -2.94
C SER A 79 32.83 -26.64 -2.16
N GLY A 80 31.51 -26.68 -2.01
CA GLY A 80 30.78 -25.69 -1.20
C GLY A 80 31.36 -25.48 0.21
N ASP A 81 31.77 -26.57 0.86
CA ASP A 81 32.39 -26.54 2.19
C ASP A 81 33.78 -25.86 2.17
N GLU A 82 34.62 -26.13 1.17
CA GLU A 82 35.91 -25.48 0.99
C GLU A 82 35.76 -23.98 0.69
N PHE A 83 34.77 -23.64 -0.13
CA PHE A 83 34.44 -22.26 -0.43
C PHE A 83 34.03 -21.48 0.82
N LEU A 84 33.22 -22.06 1.73
CA LEU A 84 32.84 -21.37 2.98
C LEU A 84 34.06 -21.07 3.87
N VAL A 85 35.00 -22.02 3.99
CA VAL A 85 36.27 -21.82 4.72
C VAL A 85 37.10 -20.71 4.07
N PHE A 86 37.20 -20.72 2.73
CA PHE A 86 37.89 -19.70 1.96
C PHE A 86 37.25 -18.31 2.10
N TYR A 87 35.92 -18.22 1.97
CA TYR A 87 35.15 -16.98 2.08
C TYR A 87 35.32 -16.33 3.45
N ARG A 88 35.32 -17.14 4.53
CA ARG A 88 35.65 -16.65 5.88
C ARG A 88 37.05 -16.05 5.94
N LYS A 89 38.07 -16.71 5.36
CA LYS A 89 39.45 -16.18 5.32
C LYS A 89 39.51 -14.85 4.58
N LEU A 90 38.78 -14.69 3.46
CA LEU A 90 38.70 -13.43 2.73
C LEU A 90 38.09 -12.30 3.57
N LEU A 91 37.02 -12.57 4.31
CA LEU A 91 36.40 -11.58 5.20
C LEU A 91 37.37 -11.12 6.28
N VAL A 92 38.05 -12.06 6.94
CA VAL A 92 39.05 -11.76 7.98
C VAL A 92 40.21 -10.96 7.40
N LYS A 93 40.77 -11.38 6.25
CA LYS A 93 41.85 -10.66 5.56
C LYS A 93 41.43 -9.25 5.15
N GLY A 94 40.17 -9.05 4.81
CA GLY A 94 39.59 -7.75 4.46
C GLY A 94 39.10 -6.91 5.65
N GLY A 95 39.33 -7.34 6.90
CA GLY A 95 38.85 -6.65 8.10
C GLY A 95 37.33 -6.59 8.23
N LYS A 96 36.60 -7.44 7.50
CA LYS A 96 35.13 -7.48 7.53
C LYS A 96 34.65 -8.41 8.64
N PRO A 97 33.58 -8.05 9.37
CA PRO A 97 33.04 -8.93 10.39
C PRO A 97 32.50 -10.22 9.78
N VAL A 98 32.81 -11.34 10.44
CA VAL A 98 32.29 -12.67 10.11
C VAL A 98 31.02 -12.89 10.91
N GLY A 99 29.91 -13.25 10.25
CA GLY A 99 28.66 -13.57 10.95
C GLY A 99 28.80 -14.84 11.77
N ALA A 100 28.20 -14.87 12.97
CA ALA A 100 28.29 -16.01 13.89
C ALA A 100 27.84 -17.35 13.25
N ALA A 101 26.82 -17.33 12.39
CA ALA A 101 26.36 -18.51 11.66
C ALA A 101 27.42 -19.06 10.68
N LEU A 102 28.13 -18.18 9.97
CA LEU A 102 29.21 -18.57 9.07
C LEU A 102 30.40 -19.15 9.86
N ASP A 103 30.72 -18.55 11.01
CA ASP A 103 31.81 -19.01 11.87
C ASP A 103 31.52 -20.39 12.48
N ALA A 104 30.29 -20.61 12.94
CA ALA A 104 29.82 -21.91 13.44
C ALA A 104 29.87 -22.99 12.35
N GLU A 105 29.44 -22.67 11.13
CA GLU A 105 29.46 -23.62 10.01
C GLU A 105 30.89 -23.98 9.58
N VAL A 106 31.79 -23.01 9.48
CA VAL A 106 33.20 -23.27 9.19
C VAL A 106 33.84 -24.12 10.30
N SER A 107 33.47 -23.89 11.56
CA SER A 107 33.94 -24.72 12.68
C SER A 107 33.46 -26.16 12.57
N ARG A 108 32.19 -26.38 12.18
CA ARG A 108 31.62 -27.71 11.91
C ARG A 108 32.37 -28.44 10.80
N ILE A 109 32.61 -27.78 9.66
CA ILE A 109 33.34 -28.32 8.51
C ILE A 109 34.77 -28.72 8.92
N GLN A 110 35.48 -27.84 9.64
CA GLN A 110 36.83 -28.14 10.09
C GLN A 110 36.88 -29.29 11.09
N ALA A 111 35.89 -29.41 11.99
CA ALA A 111 35.79 -30.55 12.90
C ALA A 111 35.58 -31.85 12.12
N ALA A 112 34.68 -31.87 11.14
CA ALA A 112 34.42 -33.03 10.28
C ALA A 112 35.67 -33.47 9.50
N ARG A 113 36.48 -32.53 8.99
CA ARG A 113 37.75 -32.84 8.31
C ARG A 113 38.80 -33.44 9.25
N ARG A 114 38.82 -33.02 10.52
CA ARG A 114 39.74 -33.60 11.51
C ARG A 114 39.35 -35.02 11.88
N SER A 115 38.05 -35.34 11.90
CA SER A 115 37.60 -36.72 12.16
C SER A 115 37.94 -37.66 11.00
N THR A 116 37.81 -37.22 9.74
CA THR A 116 38.15 -38.07 8.58
C THR A 116 39.65 -38.32 8.45
N LYS A 117 40.50 -37.34 8.79
CA LYS A 117 41.97 -37.51 8.74
C LYS A 117 42.52 -38.47 9.82
N LYS A 118 41.76 -38.77 10.87
CA LYS A 118 42.21 -39.61 12.01
C LYS A 118 41.94 -41.11 11.85
N GLN A 119 41.30 -41.56 10.77
CA GLN A 119 41.30 -42.99 10.44
C GLN A 119 42.60 -43.31 9.70
N PRO A 120 43.58 -43.99 10.33
CA PRO A 120 44.70 -44.52 9.58
C PRO A 120 44.17 -45.54 8.56
N PRO A 121 44.74 -45.61 7.34
CA PRO A 121 44.42 -46.69 6.42
C PRO A 121 44.69 -48.02 7.14
N VAL A 122 43.69 -48.89 7.18
CA VAL A 122 43.78 -50.22 7.77
C VAL A 122 44.78 -51.02 6.94
N VAL A 123 46.03 -51.05 7.38
CA VAL A 123 47.07 -51.94 6.84
C VAL A 123 46.85 -53.29 7.51
N SER A 124 46.33 -54.24 6.75
CA SER A 124 46.24 -55.65 7.15
C SER A 124 47.65 -56.21 7.36
N THR A 125 48.05 -56.41 8.61
CA THR A 125 49.29 -57.13 8.96
C THR A 125 49.06 -58.64 8.96
N PRO A 126 49.98 -59.47 8.41
CA PRO A 126 49.88 -60.93 8.44
C PRO A 126 50.33 -61.53 9.79
N ASP A 127 49.75 -62.67 10.14
CA ASP A 127 49.98 -63.47 11.36
C ASP A 127 51.45 -63.91 11.57
N PRO A 128 51.96 -63.91 12.82
CA PRO A 128 53.25 -64.51 13.17
C PRO A 128 53.11 -65.98 13.63
N GLU A 129 53.90 -66.87 13.03
CA GLU A 129 54.01 -68.30 13.39
C GLU A 129 54.72 -68.56 14.75
N PRO A 130 54.44 -69.69 15.43
CA PRO A 130 55.00 -70.03 16.73
C PRO A 130 56.34 -70.81 16.65
N VAL A 131 57.33 -70.35 17.42
CA VAL A 131 58.67 -70.95 17.59
C VAL A 131 58.64 -72.11 18.60
N LYS A 132 59.14 -73.28 18.21
CA LYS A 132 59.35 -74.48 19.06
C LYS A 132 60.66 -74.35 19.85
N LYS A 133 60.64 -74.69 21.15
CA LYS A 133 61.81 -74.74 22.06
C LYS A 133 62.27 -76.18 22.30
N ASP A 134 63.57 -76.40 22.19
CA ASP A 134 64.29 -77.66 22.38
C ASP A 134 64.42 -78.10 23.86
N LYS A 135 64.45 -79.42 24.08
CA LYS A 135 64.66 -80.09 25.38
C LYS A 135 66.15 -80.32 25.67
N PRO A 136 66.62 -80.23 26.93
CA PRO A 136 68.00 -80.58 27.29
C PRO A 136 68.16 -82.07 27.69
N VAL A 137 69.37 -82.57 27.44
CA VAL A 137 69.87 -83.94 27.59
C VAL A 137 70.24 -84.25 29.05
N LYS A 138 69.99 -85.50 29.48
CA LYS A 138 70.20 -86.06 30.84
C LYS A 138 71.56 -86.79 30.90
N PRO A 139 72.43 -86.57 31.91
CA PRO A 139 73.68 -87.34 32.04
C PRO A 139 73.50 -88.61 32.90
N GLU A 140 74.23 -89.67 32.52
CA GLU A 140 74.32 -90.97 33.21
C GLU A 140 75.15 -90.89 34.52
N PRO A 141 74.82 -91.66 35.57
CA PRO A 141 75.62 -91.73 36.78
C PRO A 141 76.61 -92.91 36.79
N ASP A 142 77.85 -92.62 37.17
CA ASP A 142 78.93 -93.58 37.45
C ASP A 142 78.68 -94.41 38.72
N LEU A 143 79.02 -95.70 38.66
CA LEU A 143 78.90 -96.70 39.73
C LEU A 143 80.13 -96.69 40.67
N PRO A 144 79.96 -96.52 42.00
CA PRO A 144 81.05 -96.77 42.96
C PRO A 144 80.97 -98.19 43.56
N THR A 145 82.10 -98.87 43.51
CA THR A 145 82.40 -100.19 44.08
C THR A 145 82.74 -100.10 45.58
N GLY A 146 82.20 -101.03 46.39
CA GLY A 146 82.78 -101.39 47.70
C GLY A 146 81.95 -101.12 48.96
N LYS A 147 80.66 -101.49 48.99
CA LYS A 147 79.83 -101.45 50.21
C LYS A 147 79.32 -102.84 50.59
N THR A 148 79.30 -103.11 51.89
CA THR A 148 78.78 -104.36 52.48
C THR A 148 77.26 -104.47 52.31
N ASP A 149 76.70 -105.69 52.25
CA ASP A 149 75.28 -105.89 51.92
C ASP A 149 74.32 -105.22 52.94
N ALA A 150 74.76 -105.03 54.19
CA ALA A 150 74.01 -104.31 55.21
C ALA A 150 73.99 -102.78 54.98
N GLU A 151 75.11 -102.17 54.59
CA GLU A 151 75.16 -100.74 54.22
C GLU A 151 74.34 -100.46 52.96
N ARG A 152 74.37 -101.38 51.98
CA ARG A 152 73.59 -101.26 50.75
C ARG A 152 72.08 -101.28 51.02
N ALA A 153 71.64 -102.10 51.98
CA ALA A 153 70.25 -102.13 52.41
C ALA A 153 69.81 -100.86 53.16
N GLN A 154 70.73 -100.21 53.90
CA GLN A 154 70.46 -98.96 54.58
C GLN A 154 70.44 -97.76 53.61
N ASP A 155 71.39 -97.70 52.67
CA ASP A 155 71.40 -96.71 51.58
C ASP A 155 70.11 -96.76 50.75
N VAL A 156 69.58 -97.96 50.46
CA VAL A 156 68.32 -98.13 49.73
C VAL A 156 67.12 -97.63 50.54
N ARG A 157 67.11 -97.83 51.88
CA ARG A 157 66.04 -97.29 52.75
C ARG A 157 66.14 -95.77 52.86
N ASP A 158 67.34 -95.23 52.99
CA ASP A 158 67.55 -93.78 53.09
C ASP A 158 67.22 -93.10 51.76
N ALA A 159 67.60 -93.70 50.62
CA ALA A 159 67.20 -93.23 49.29
C ALA A 159 65.68 -93.28 49.09
N ALA A 160 65.00 -94.36 49.48
CA ALA A 160 63.55 -94.45 49.39
C ALA A 160 62.83 -93.45 50.32
N THR A 161 63.43 -93.14 51.47
CA THR A 161 62.89 -92.13 52.40
C THR A 161 63.09 -90.72 51.84
N GLN A 162 64.27 -90.45 51.26
CA GLN A 162 64.57 -89.19 50.60
C GLN A 162 63.67 -88.95 49.38
N GLU A 163 63.44 -89.97 48.55
CA GLU A 163 62.53 -89.90 47.40
C GLU A 163 61.08 -89.59 47.86
N ARG A 164 60.62 -90.19 48.97
CA ARG A 164 59.31 -89.85 49.55
C ARG A 164 59.25 -88.41 50.06
N VAL A 165 60.32 -87.91 50.69
CA VAL A 165 60.40 -86.53 51.17
C VAL A 165 60.43 -85.54 50.01
N GLU A 166 61.14 -85.85 48.93
CA GLU A 166 61.19 -85.06 47.70
C GLU A 166 59.82 -85.06 47.00
N ALA A 167 59.20 -86.22 46.82
CA ALA A 167 57.85 -86.33 46.27
C ALA A 167 56.81 -85.55 47.10
N ALA A 168 56.91 -85.60 48.44
CA ALA A 168 56.04 -84.82 49.32
C ALA A 168 56.29 -83.31 49.22
N ARG A 169 57.56 -82.88 49.03
CA ARG A 169 57.89 -81.46 48.76
C ARG A 169 57.35 -81.02 47.41
N ASP A 170 57.49 -81.82 46.37
CA ASP A 170 57.00 -81.52 45.02
C ASP A 170 55.47 -81.44 45.00
N GLN A 171 54.79 -82.37 45.68
CA GLN A 171 53.34 -82.29 45.86
C GLN A 171 52.93 -80.99 46.57
N LYS A 172 53.61 -80.65 47.68
CA LYS A 172 53.30 -79.42 48.42
C LYS A 172 53.59 -78.16 47.59
N ASN A 173 54.64 -78.16 46.78
CA ASN A 173 54.96 -77.06 45.87
C ASN A 173 53.89 -76.94 44.79
N ALA A 174 53.46 -78.04 44.18
CA ALA A 174 52.38 -78.05 43.19
C ALA A 174 51.05 -77.55 43.77
N GLU A 175 50.71 -77.93 45.01
CA GLU A 175 49.52 -77.41 45.71
C GLU A 175 49.62 -75.90 45.98
N ASN A 176 50.79 -75.41 46.40
CA ASN A 176 51.03 -73.99 46.62
C ASN A 176 50.95 -73.19 45.31
N ASP A 177 51.52 -73.72 44.22
CA ASP A 177 51.44 -73.11 42.89
C ASP A 177 50.00 -73.07 42.36
N ALA A 178 49.24 -74.14 42.57
CA ALA A 178 47.81 -74.19 42.22
C ALA A 178 46.99 -73.15 43.01
N ARG A 179 47.25 -73.01 44.32
CA ARG A 179 46.61 -71.98 45.16
C ARG A 179 47.00 -70.57 44.72
N ALA A 180 48.28 -70.34 44.41
CA ALA A 180 48.78 -69.05 43.93
C ALA A 180 48.16 -68.68 42.57
N LYS A 181 48.03 -69.65 41.66
CA LYS A 181 47.34 -69.47 40.38
C LYS A 181 45.87 -69.12 40.58
N ALA A 182 45.14 -69.90 41.39
CA ALA A 182 43.73 -69.62 41.69
C ALA A 182 43.52 -68.24 42.33
N ALA A 183 44.43 -67.79 43.20
CA ALA A 183 44.39 -66.45 43.78
C ALA A 183 44.61 -65.35 42.74
N ARG A 184 45.53 -65.55 41.78
CA ARG A 184 45.76 -64.61 40.66
C ARG A 184 44.57 -64.55 39.72
N ASP A 185 43.99 -65.70 39.38
CA ASP A 185 42.82 -65.79 38.51
C ASP A 185 41.61 -65.09 39.15
N LYS A 186 41.41 -65.28 40.46
CA LYS A 186 40.37 -64.57 41.22
C LYS A 186 40.60 -63.05 41.24
N LEU A 187 41.82 -62.60 41.51
CA LEU A 187 42.15 -61.18 41.50
C LEU A 187 41.92 -60.54 40.12
N ALA A 188 42.28 -61.26 39.05
CA ALA A 188 42.06 -60.82 37.68
C ALA A 188 40.55 -60.71 37.35
N GLN A 189 39.75 -61.65 37.84
CA GLN A 189 38.29 -61.60 37.71
C GLN A 189 37.69 -60.41 38.48
N ASP A 190 38.08 -60.22 39.75
CA ASP A 190 37.61 -59.10 40.58
C ASP A 190 37.98 -57.73 39.95
N GLU A 191 39.17 -57.63 39.34
CA GLU A 191 39.60 -56.43 38.63
C GLU A 191 38.78 -56.20 37.35
N ALA A 192 38.50 -57.26 36.59
CA ALA A 192 37.65 -57.17 35.39
C ALA A 192 36.24 -56.71 35.73
N ASP A 193 35.64 -57.24 36.81
CA ASP A 193 34.30 -56.86 37.28
C ASP A 193 34.29 -55.40 37.76
N ARG A 194 35.33 -54.96 38.48
CA ARG A 194 35.48 -53.56 38.89
C ARG A 194 35.59 -52.61 37.70
N VAL A 195 36.36 -52.97 36.67
CA VAL A 195 36.49 -52.16 35.44
C VAL A 195 35.18 -52.13 34.67
N ALA A 196 34.45 -53.24 34.59
CA ALA A 196 33.13 -53.30 33.97
C ALA A 196 32.12 -52.41 34.69
N ALA A 197 32.07 -52.47 36.03
CA ALA A 197 31.21 -51.62 36.84
C ALA A 197 31.55 -50.12 36.66
N ALA A 198 32.83 -49.76 36.66
CA ALA A 198 33.26 -48.38 36.43
C ALA A 198 32.89 -47.86 35.03
N ARG A 199 32.98 -48.71 34.00
CA ARG A 199 32.53 -48.37 32.63
C ARG A 199 31.02 -48.17 32.57
N ALA A 200 30.25 -49.05 33.20
CA ALA A 200 28.79 -48.94 33.27
C ALA A 200 28.35 -47.65 33.99
N GLN A 201 28.98 -47.31 35.11
CA GLN A 201 28.71 -46.06 35.82
C GLN A 201 29.02 -44.84 34.94
N LYS A 202 30.18 -44.82 34.29
CA LYS A 202 30.57 -43.71 33.40
C LYS A 202 29.61 -43.56 32.22
N GLN A 203 29.09 -44.67 31.68
CA GLN A 203 28.08 -44.64 30.63
C GLN A 203 26.76 -44.04 31.14
N ALA A 204 26.28 -44.48 32.31
CA ALA A 204 25.07 -43.93 32.92
C ALA A 204 25.18 -42.43 33.22
N GLU A 205 26.34 -41.97 33.72
CA GLU A 205 26.61 -40.54 33.94
C GLU A 205 26.60 -39.73 32.63
N ASN A 206 27.19 -40.27 31.56
CA ASN A 206 27.16 -39.63 30.24
C ASN A 206 25.74 -39.55 29.66
N GLU A 207 24.95 -40.61 29.81
CA GLU A 207 23.55 -40.64 29.37
C GLU A 207 22.69 -39.65 30.17
N ALA A 208 22.86 -39.59 31.49
CA ALA A 208 22.18 -38.62 32.35
C ALA A 208 22.54 -37.18 31.97
N ARG A 209 23.83 -36.91 31.68
CA ARG A 209 24.30 -35.59 31.22
C ARG A 209 23.72 -35.24 29.85
N ALA A 210 23.63 -36.19 28.93
CA ALA A 210 23.01 -35.99 27.62
C ALA A 210 21.50 -35.72 27.74
N ALA A 211 20.78 -36.45 28.60
CA ALA A 211 19.36 -36.23 28.88
C ALA A 211 19.11 -34.84 29.48
N ALA A 212 19.93 -34.42 30.45
CA ALA A 212 19.85 -33.07 31.03
C ALA A 212 20.11 -31.98 29.98
N ALA A 213 21.09 -32.18 29.09
CA ALA A 213 21.37 -31.24 28.01
C ALA A 213 20.20 -31.10 27.02
N ARG A 214 19.56 -32.22 26.65
CA ARG A 214 18.36 -32.23 25.80
C ARG A 214 17.20 -31.50 26.46
N LYS A 215 16.96 -31.73 27.75
CA LYS A 215 15.92 -31.03 28.53
C LYS A 215 16.17 -29.51 28.56
N ALA A 216 17.40 -29.09 28.86
CA ALA A 216 17.76 -27.68 28.89
C ALA A 216 17.63 -26.99 27.52
N LEU A 217 17.90 -27.71 26.42
CA LEU A 217 17.70 -27.21 25.06
C LEU A 217 16.20 -27.05 24.74
N ALA A 218 15.38 -28.03 25.11
CA ALA A 218 13.93 -27.97 24.95
C ALA A 218 13.30 -26.81 25.75
N GLU A 219 13.74 -26.58 26.98
CA GLU A 219 13.29 -25.44 27.80
C GLU A 219 13.67 -24.09 27.18
N LYS A 220 14.89 -23.96 26.64
CA LYS A 220 15.32 -22.75 25.91
C LYS A 220 14.51 -22.51 24.65
N GLU A 221 14.17 -23.56 23.91
CA GLU A 221 13.34 -23.46 22.71
C GLU A 221 11.89 -23.07 23.07
N ALA A 222 11.31 -23.70 24.08
CA ALA A 222 10.00 -23.33 24.61
C ALA A 222 9.95 -21.86 25.05
N ALA A 223 10.98 -21.38 25.74
CA ALA A 223 11.09 -19.98 26.15
C ALA A 223 11.18 -19.03 24.93
N ARG A 224 11.95 -19.38 23.89
CA ARG A 224 12.01 -18.61 22.64
C ARG A 224 10.66 -18.54 21.95
N ILE A 225 9.93 -19.66 21.87
CA ILE A 225 8.58 -19.71 21.29
C ILE A 225 7.61 -18.83 22.09
N ALA A 226 7.68 -18.87 23.43
CA ALA A 226 6.85 -18.04 24.29
C ALA A 226 7.10 -16.54 24.07
N VAL A 227 8.37 -16.12 24.01
CA VAL A 227 8.74 -14.72 23.71
C VAL A 227 8.25 -14.29 22.32
N ALA A 228 8.40 -15.15 21.31
CA ALA A 228 7.92 -14.85 19.96
C ALA A 228 6.39 -14.69 19.90
N ARG A 229 5.63 -15.50 20.66
CA ARG A 229 4.17 -15.37 20.77
C ARG A 229 3.77 -14.07 21.47
N ALA A 230 4.43 -13.73 22.58
CA ALA A 230 4.18 -12.48 23.30
C ALA A 230 4.45 -11.25 22.42
N GLN A 231 5.54 -11.26 21.64
CA GLN A 231 5.83 -10.18 20.70
C GLN A 231 4.76 -10.05 19.62
N LYS A 232 4.31 -11.19 19.06
CA LYS A 232 3.24 -11.19 18.04
C LYS A 232 1.92 -10.63 18.59
N GLU A 233 1.59 -10.92 19.85
CA GLU A 233 0.42 -10.37 20.53
C GLU A 233 0.55 -8.86 20.76
N GLN A 234 1.71 -8.38 21.21
CA GLN A 234 1.99 -6.94 21.34
C GLN A 234 1.87 -6.20 20.00
N ASP A 235 2.42 -6.77 18.93
CA ASP A 235 2.32 -6.20 17.59
C ASP A 235 0.87 -6.16 17.08
N ALA A 236 0.07 -7.18 17.42
CA ALA A 236 -1.35 -7.23 17.08
C ALA A 236 -2.14 -6.16 17.86
N MET A 237 -1.85 -5.99 19.16
CA MET A 237 -2.45 -4.93 19.97
C MET A 237 -2.06 -3.53 19.47
N ALA A 238 -0.80 -3.31 19.10
CA ALA A 238 -0.33 -2.04 18.54
C ALA A 238 -1.03 -1.72 17.21
N ARG A 239 -1.20 -2.72 16.33
CA ARG A 239 -1.96 -2.56 15.07
C ARG A 239 -3.44 -2.26 15.33
N ALA A 240 -4.06 -2.94 16.29
CA ALA A 240 -5.45 -2.67 16.67
C ALA A 240 -5.62 -1.25 17.25
N ALA A 241 -4.69 -0.79 18.08
CA ALA A 241 -4.68 0.57 18.62
C ALA A 241 -4.51 1.62 17.51
N ALA A 242 -3.61 1.40 16.56
CA ALA A 242 -3.42 2.29 15.41
C ALA A 242 -4.67 2.35 14.52
N ALA A 243 -5.34 1.21 14.28
CA ALA A 243 -6.59 1.17 13.52
C ALA A 243 -7.71 1.94 14.22
N ARG A 244 -7.84 1.81 15.55
CA ARG A 244 -8.81 2.58 16.34
C ARG A 244 -8.53 4.08 16.28
N LYS A 245 -7.26 4.48 16.37
CA LYS A 245 -6.86 5.89 16.25
C LYS A 245 -7.25 6.46 14.89
N LYS A 246 -6.96 5.74 13.80
CA LYS A 246 -7.33 6.17 12.45
C LYS A 246 -8.84 6.30 12.29
N LEU A 247 -9.62 5.33 12.80
CA LEU A 247 -11.08 5.40 12.74
C LEU A 247 -11.65 6.59 13.53
N ALA A 248 -11.02 6.97 14.66
CA ALA A 248 -11.38 8.17 15.39
C ALA A 248 -11.06 9.45 14.61
N GLU A 249 -9.90 9.53 13.96
CA GLU A 249 -9.51 10.66 13.09
C GLU A 249 -10.47 10.80 11.89
N ASP A 250 -10.81 9.69 11.24
CA ASP A 250 -11.76 9.65 10.12
C ASP A 250 -13.17 10.09 10.57
N ALA A 251 -13.60 9.66 11.77
CA ALA A 251 -14.88 10.07 12.35
C ALA A 251 -14.92 11.57 12.71
N GLU A 252 -13.82 12.12 13.22
CA GLU A 252 -13.70 13.56 13.49
C GLU A 252 -13.70 14.37 12.18
N ALA A 253 -12.96 13.93 11.17
CA ALA A 253 -12.95 14.55 9.85
C ALA A 253 -14.37 14.56 9.23
N ALA A 254 -15.11 13.46 9.35
CA ALA A 254 -16.49 13.38 8.90
C ALA A 254 -17.42 14.36 9.65
N ARG A 255 -17.26 14.50 10.97
CA ARG A 255 -18.01 15.49 11.77
C ARG A 255 -17.73 16.92 11.31
N ILE A 256 -16.46 17.28 11.09
CA ILE A 256 -16.07 18.61 10.60
C ILE A 256 -16.66 18.86 9.21
N ALA A 257 -16.64 17.87 8.32
CA ALA A 257 -17.24 17.97 6.99
C ALA A 257 -18.75 18.21 7.06
N ALA A 258 -19.46 17.49 7.94
CA ALA A 258 -20.90 17.67 8.15
C ALA A 258 -21.24 19.08 8.65
N ILE A 259 -20.48 19.61 9.64
CA ILE A 259 -20.66 20.99 10.14
C ILE A 259 -20.45 22.02 9.02
N ARG A 260 -19.44 21.83 8.17
CA ARG A 260 -19.20 22.71 7.02
C ARG A 260 -20.32 22.66 6.00
N ALA A 261 -20.86 21.46 5.72
CA ALA A 261 -21.99 21.29 4.83
C ALA A 261 -23.25 21.98 5.35
N GLN A 262 -23.55 21.83 6.65
CA GLN A 262 -24.66 22.53 7.30
C GLN A 262 -24.51 24.05 7.19
N LYS A 263 -23.33 24.59 7.53
CA LYS A 263 -23.07 26.04 7.41
C LYS A 263 -23.19 26.55 5.98
N ALA A 264 -22.81 25.74 4.98
CA ALA A 264 -23.01 26.07 3.58
C ALA A 264 -24.49 26.13 3.20
N GLN A 265 -25.32 25.21 3.71
CA GLN A 265 -26.78 25.23 3.53
C GLN A 265 -27.41 26.46 4.17
N GLU A 266 -27.07 26.78 5.42
CA GLU A 266 -27.57 27.98 6.13
C GLU A 266 -27.21 29.27 5.37
N ASN A 267 -25.99 29.36 4.84
CA ASN A 267 -25.57 30.51 4.03
C ASN A 267 -26.34 30.58 2.69
N ALA A 268 -26.60 29.45 2.05
CA ALA A 268 -27.37 29.40 0.82
C ALA A 268 -28.84 29.80 1.05
N GLU A 269 -29.43 29.37 2.17
CA GLU A 269 -30.78 29.76 2.57
C GLU A 269 -30.86 31.26 2.87
N ARG A 270 -29.90 31.80 3.64
CA ARG A 270 -29.83 33.25 3.89
C ARG A 270 -29.69 34.06 2.60
N ALA A 271 -28.90 33.57 1.65
CA ALA A 271 -28.76 34.21 0.33
C ALA A 271 -30.06 34.13 -0.48
N ALA A 272 -30.79 33.01 -0.41
CA ALA A 272 -32.08 32.86 -1.07
C ALA A 272 -33.15 33.76 -0.44
N GLU A 273 -33.16 33.91 0.89
CA GLU A 273 -34.05 34.83 1.60
C GLU A 273 -33.75 36.28 1.24
N ALA A 274 -32.47 36.68 1.20
CA ALA A 274 -32.07 38.02 0.77
C ALA A 274 -32.56 38.34 -0.66
N ARG A 275 -32.48 37.35 -1.58
CA ARG A 275 -33.04 37.49 -2.94
C ARG A 275 -34.56 37.67 -2.93
N ARG A 276 -35.28 36.88 -2.12
CA ARG A 276 -36.75 37.03 -1.96
C ARG A 276 -37.13 38.39 -1.38
N GLN A 277 -36.37 38.90 -0.43
CA GLN A 277 -36.59 40.24 0.14
C GLN A 277 -36.36 41.33 -0.91
N HIS A 278 -35.28 41.22 -1.70
CA HIS A 278 -35.02 42.14 -2.81
C HIS A 278 -36.17 42.15 -3.82
N GLU A 279 -36.64 40.97 -4.23
CA GLU A 279 -37.77 40.83 -5.17
C GLU A 279 -39.05 41.45 -4.62
N ARG A 280 -39.33 41.31 -3.32
CA ARG A 280 -40.49 41.97 -2.67
C ARG A 280 -40.36 43.49 -2.70
N ILE A 281 -39.15 44.03 -2.46
CA ILE A 281 -38.89 45.47 -2.52
C ILE A 281 -39.09 45.99 -3.95
N GLU A 282 -38.56 45.28 -4.95
CA GLU A 282 -38.74 45.65 -6.37
C GLU A 282 -40.21 45.61 -6.78
N LYS A 283 -40.96 44.57 -6.39
CA LYS A 283 -42.41 44.50 -6.65
C LYS A 283 -43.17 45.64 -5.99
N ALA A 284 -42.84 46.00 -4.74
CA ALA A 284 -43.45 47.13 -4.05
C ALA A 284 -43.12 48.47 -4.72
N ARG A 285 -41.88 48.65 -5.24
CA ARG A 285 -41.51 49.83 -6.02
C ARG A 285 -42.30 49.90 -7.33
N ALA A 286 -42.37 48.80 -8.08
CA ALA A 286 -43.14 48.74 -9.32
C ALA A 286 -44.64 49.00 -9.09
N GLN A 287 -45.20 48.52 -7.98
CA GLN A 287 -46.59 48.82 -7.59
C GLN A 287 -46.79 50.32 -7.32
N ARG A 288 -45.89 50.97 -6.57
CA ARG A 288 -45.95 52.41 -6.33
C ARG A 288 -45.80 53.21 -7.62
N GLU A 289 -44.88 52.84 -8.50
CA GLU A 289 -44.72 53.46 -9.82
C GLU A 289 -46.00 53.32 -10.66
N HIS A 290 -46.65 52.15 -10.63
CA HIS A 290 -47.92 51.93 -11.31
C HIS A 290 -49.06 52.76 -10.71
N GLU A 291 -49.16 52.85 -9.38
CA GLU A 291 -50.12 53.72 -8.68
C GLU A 291 -49.89 55.21 -9.01
N GLU A 292 -48.64 55.68 -8.98
CA GLU A 292 -48.27 57.05 -9.33
C GLU A 292 -48.58 57.36 -10.81
N ALA A 293 -48.32 56.41 -11.72
CA ALA A 293 -48.68 56.53 -13.12
C ALA A 293 -50.19 56.59 -13.33
N LEU A 294 -50.97 55.77 -12.60
CA LEU A 294 -52.44 55.84 -12.62
C LEU A 294 -52.95 57.18 -12.10
N GLU A 295 -52.39 57.68 -10.99
CA GLU A 295 -52.76 58.98 -10.42
C GLU A 295 -52.43 60.11 -11.40
N LYS A 296 -51.26 60.07 -12.04
CA LYS A 296 -50.87 61.02 -13.09
C LYS A 296 -51.81 60.97 -14.28
N HIS A 297 -52.18 59.77 -14.76
CA HIS A 297 -53.16 59.61 -15.83
C HIS A 297 -54.54 60.12 -15.44
N GLN A 298 -54.99 59.97 -14.19
CA GLN A 298 -56.25 60.54 -13.72
C GLN A 298 -56.19 62.08 -13.64
N ARG A 299 -55.05 62.66 -13.23
CA ARG A 299 -54.83 64.11 -13.23
C ARG A 299 -54.79 64.69 -14.65
N GLU A 300 -54.21 63.96 -15.61
CA GLU A 300 -54.16 64.36 -17.03
C GLU A 300 -55.51 64.11 -17.75
N ALA A 301 -56.28 63.09 -17.35
CA ALA A 301 -57.63 62.84 -17.89
C ALA A 301 -58.67 63.89 -17.48
N GLY A 302 -58.40 64.72 -16.47
CA GLY A 302 -59.23 65.88 -16.11
C GLY A 302 -59.04 67.12 -17.00
N LYS A 303 -58.06 67.11 -17.93
CA LYS A 303 -57.72 68.31 -18.73
C LYS A 303 -57.18 67.92 -20.12
N GLY A 304 -58.06 67.43 -20.99
CA GLY A 304 -57.73 67.25 -22.40
C GLY A 304 -58.67 66.30 -23.12
N GLY A 305 -59.66 66.84 -23.81
CA GLY A 305 -60.54 66.08 -24.67
C GLY A 305 -59.76 65.32 -25.75
N GLY A 306 -59.75 64.00 -25.67
CA GLY A 306 -59.28 63.10 -26.73
C GLY A 306 -60.31 62.94 -27.86
N ALA A 307 -60.88 64.05 -28.33
CA ALA A 307 -61.69 64.10 -29.54
C ALA A 307 -60.77 64.50 -30.71
N GLY A 308 -59.87 63.59 -31.12
CA GLY A 308 -58.85 63.95 -32.12
C GLY A 308 -58.40 62.86 -33.09
N MET A 309 -58.74 61.58 -32.89
CA MET A 309 -58.45 60.57 -33.92
C MET A 309 -59.61 60.47 -34.90
N GLY A 310 -59.38 60.90 -36.15
CA GLY A 310 -60.33 60.73 -37.23
C GLY A 310 -60.68 59.24 -37.44
N PRO A 311 -61.86 58.90 -37.96
CA PRO A 311 -62.29 57.51 -38.18
C PRO A 311 -61.26 56.63 -38.91
N SER A 312 -60.47 57.21 -39.81
CA SER A 312 -59.39 56.52 -40.53
C SER A 312 -58.18 56.18 -39.67
N GLU A 313 -57.81 57.04 -38.73
CA GLU A 313 -56.69 56.79 -37.80
C GLU A 313 -57.04 55.73 -36.77
N ARG A 314 -58.29 55.74 -36.28
CA ARG A 314 -58.79 54.67 -35.42
C ARG A 314 -58.75 53.32 -36.12
N ALA A 315 -59.15 53.26 -37.39
CA ALA A 315 -59.08 52.03 -38.17
C ALA A 315 -57.63 51.57 -38.44
N GLN A 316 -56.70 52.49 -38.69
CA GLN A 316 -55.29 52.15 -38.86
C GLN A 316 -54.66 51.61 -37.56
N ALA A 317 -54.91 52.26 -36.42
CA ALA A 317 -54.46 51.80 -35.12
C ALA A 317 -55.06 50.42 -34.77
N PHE A 318 -56.32 50.20 -35.14
CA PHE A 318 -57.00 48.93 -34.95
C PHE A 318 -56.40 47.80 -35.80
N VAL A 319 -56.16 48.04 -37.10
CA VAL A 319 -55.50 47.08 -38.00
C VAL A 319 -54.09 46.76 -37.50
N LYS A 320 -53.34 47.76 -37.02
CA LYS A 320 -52.01 47.57 -36.44
C LYS A 320 -52.05 46.67 -35.21
N ARG A 321 -52.98 46.90 -34.28
CA ARG A 321 -53.16 46.07 -33.07
C ARG A 321 -53.50 44.61 -33.40
N LEU A 322 -54.30 44.41 -34.44
CA LEU A 322 -54.66 43.07 -34.93
C LEU A 322 -53.48 42.36 -35.60
N ALA A 323 -52.60 43.09 -36.29
CA ALA A 323 -51.36 42.55 -36.83
C ALA A 323 -50.36 42.19 -35.72
N ASP A 324 -50.15 43.09 -34.75
CA ASP A 324 -49.22 42.90 -33.63
C ASP A 324 -49.64 41.74 -32.70
N SER A 325 -50.94 41.48 -32.60
CA SER A 325 -51.49 40.32 -31.85
C SER A 325 -51.48 39.01 -32.63
N GLY A 326 -50.97 39.00 -33.87
CA GLY A 326 -50.92 37.82 -34.74
C GLY A 326 -52.28 37.38 -35.29
N ARG A 327 -53.34 38.18 -35.11
CA ARG A 327 -54.70 37.89 -35.60
C ARG A 327 -54.90 38.22 -37.08
N LEU A 328 -54.05 39.08 -37.62
CA LEU A 328 -53.94 39.34 -39.07
C LEU A 328 -52.54 38.98 -39.54
N THR A 329 -52.46 38.29 -40.69
CA THR A 329 -51.15 38.06 -41.32
C THR A 329 -50.58 39.39 -41.85
N PRO A 330 -49.24 39.51 -41.97
CA PRO A 330 -48.63 40.73 -42.51
C PRO A 330 -49.17 41.11 -43.91
N GLN A 331 -49.51 40.11 -44.73
CA GLN A 331 -50.12 40.35 -46.05
C GLN A 331 -51.55 40.88 -45.95
N GLN A 332 -52.32 40.44 -44.95
CA GLN A 332 -53.66 40.97 -44.69
C GLN A 332 -53.60 42.42 -44.21
N ALA A 333 -52.70 42.73 -43.27
CA ALA A 333 -52.50 44.10 -42.79
C ALA A 333 -52.11 45.06 -43.92
N ARG A 334 -51.22 44.65 -44.84
CA ARG A 334 -50.83 45.44 -46.02
C ARG A 334 -52.01 45.77 -46.93
N ASP A 335 -52.88 44.80 -47.19
CA ASP A 335 -54.04 45.01 -48.05
C ASP A 335 -55.06 45.96 -47.39
N PHE A 336 -55.25 45.89 -46.07
CA PHE A 336 -56.07 46.86 -45.32
C PHE A 336 -55.47 48.26 -45.34
N HIS A 337 -54.16 48.40 -45.09
CA HIS A 337 -53.47 49.69 -45.16
C HIS A 337 -53.57 50.31 -46.55
N THR A 338 -53.49 49.51 -47.61
CA THR A 338 -53.59 50.00 -49.00
C THR A 338 -54.95 50.66 -49.25
N VAL A 339 -56.04 50.06 -48.77
CA VAL A 339 -57.39 50.64 -48.89
C VAL A 339 -57.57 51.85 -47.97
N LEU A 340 -57.05 51.79 -46.74
CA LEU A 340 -57.16 52.89 -45.77
C LEU A 340 -56.34 54.13 -46.14
N LEU A 341 -55.18 53.95 -46.77
CA LEU A 341 -54.26 55.03 -47.18
C LEU A 341 -54.54 55.56 -48.57
N ALA A 342 -55.37 54.89 -49.38
CA ALA A 342 -55.76 55.40 -50.70
C ALA A 342 -56.32 56.83 -50.57
N LYS A 343 -55.65 57.79 -51.20
CA LYS A 343 -55.99 59.22 -51.12
C LYS A 343 -57.05 59.52 -52.18
N ALA A 344 -58.08 60.29 -51.81
CA ALA A 344 -59.23 60.61 -52.65
C ALA A 344 -58.86 61.22 -54.02
N SER A 345 -57.71 61.89 -54.11
CA SER A 345 -57.20 62.52 -55.34
C SER A 345 -56.45 61.58 -56.29
N SER A 346 -56.29 60.29 -55.96
CA SER A 346 -55.45 59.36 -56.75
C SER A 346 -56.23 58.48 -57.74
N ALA A 347 -57.56 58.59 -57.80
CA ALA A 347 -58.43 57.71 -58.59
C ALA A 347 -58.88 58.29 -59.95
N ASN A 348 -58.33 59.43 -60.40
CA ASN A 348 -58.71 60.04 -61.68
C ASN A 348 -58.22 59.25 -62.91
N GLU A 349 -57.37 58.24 -62.73
CA GLU A 349 -57.02 57.30 -63.79
C GLU A 349 -57.85 56.02 -63.65
N ALA A 350 -58.55 55.63 -64.73
CA ALA A 350 -59.45 54.46 -64.74
C ALA A 350 -58.79 53.18 -64.21
N GLY A 351 -57.49 52.98 -64.43
CA GLY A 351 -56.74 51.82 -63.91
C GLY A 351 -56.54 51.82 -62.39
N LYS A 352 -56.45 52.99 -61.74
CA LYS A 352 -56.30 53.09 -60.28
C LYS A 352 -57.62 52.83 -59.55
N ALA A 353 -58.74 53.26 -60.14
CA ALA A 353 -60.08 52.96 -59.62
C ALA A 353 -60.39 51.45 -59.65
N GLU A 354 -60.03 50.74 -60.74
CA GLU A 354 -60.22 49.30 -60.82
C GLU A 354 -59.34 48.54 -59.80
N THR A 355 -58.09 48.98 -59.63
CA THR A 355 -57.17 48.40 -58.63
C THR A 355 -57.70 48.57 -57.21
N LEU A 356 -58.27 49.74 -56.90
CA LEU A 356 -58.87 50.02 -55.59
C LEU A 356 -60.14 49.19 -55.34
N ARG A 357 -61.01 49.03 -56.35
CA ARG A 357 -62.17 48.12 -56.25
C ARG A 357 -61.74 46.67 -56.00
N LYS A 358 -60.71 46.19 -56.70
CA LYS A 358 -60.13 44.85 -56.47
C LYS A 358 -59.53 44.72 -55.06
N ALA A 359 -58.85 45.75 -54.56
CA ALA A 359 -58.31 45.77 -53.20
C ALA A 359 -59.42 45.76 -52.14
N LEU A 360 -60.47 46.56 -52.32
CA LEU A 360 -61.63 46.61 -51.43
C LEU A 360 -62.34 45.26 -51.35
N ASN A 361 -62.63 44.63 -52.49
CA ASN A 361 -63.30 43.32 -52.51
C ASN A 361 -62.47 42.24 -51.80
N ARG A 362 -61.14 42.26 -51.97
CA ARG A 362 -60.23 41.38 -51.24
C ARG A 362 -60.23 41.67 -49.74
N ALA A 363 -60.20 42.94 -49.34
CA ALA A 363 -60.25 43.35 -47.94
C ALA A 363 -61.56 42.90 -47.28
N LYS A 364 -62.72 43.13 -47.91
CA LYS A 364 -64.04 42.70 -47.41
C LYS A 364 -64.15 41.19 -47.26
N SER A 365 -63.73 40.44 -48.27
CA SER A 365 -63.72 38.97 -48.21
C SER A 365 -62.91 38.47 -47.01
N ARG A 366 -61.77 39.12 -46.73
CA ARG A 366 -60.90 38.79 -45.60
C ARG A 366 -61.49 39.19 -44.25
N VAL A 367 -62.18 40.33 -44.14
CA VAL A 367 -62.94 40.67 -42.93
C VAL A 367 -63.97 39.58 -42.65
N GLY A 368 -64.76 39.18 -43.65
CA GLY A 368 -65.74 38.11 -43.50
C GLY A 368 -65.13 36.77 -43.10
N ASN A 369 -63.98 36.39 -43.68
CA ASN A 369 -63.25 35.19 -43.30
C ASN A 369 -62.69 35.27 -41.88
N ALA A 370 -62.14 36.42 -41.47
CA ALA A 370 -61.59 36.62 -40.13
C ALA A 370 -62.68 36.60 -39.04
N VAL A 371 -63.89 37.09 -39.36
CA VAL A 371 -65.05 36.95 -38.48
C VAL A 371 -65.48 35.49 -38.35
N ARG A 372 -65.60 34.76 -39.47
CA ARG A 372 -65.95 33.33 -39.46
C ARG A 372 -64.93 32.46 -38.73
N ALA A 373 -63.66 32.81 -38.83
CA ALA A 373 -62.55 32.12 -38.15
C ALA A 373 -62.42 32.50 -36.66
N GLY A 374 -63.25 33.42 -36.14
CA GLY A 374 -63.18 33.88 -34.74
C GLY A 374 -62.01 34.80 -34.42
N HIS A 375 -61.27 35.27 -35.43
CA HIS A 375 -60.17 36.23 -35.26
C HIS A 375 -60.66 37.67 -35.09
N LEU A 376 -61.87 37.96 -35.61
CA LEU A 376 -62.62 39.19 -35.38
C LEU A 376 -63.98 38.87 -34.79
N THR A 377 -64.46 39.70 -33.89
CA THR A 377 -65.87 39.68 -33.48
C THR A 377 -66.76 40.20 -34.62
N ALA A 378 -68.05 39.86 -34.61
CA ALA A 378 -69.00 40.32 -35.62
C ALA A 378 -69.09 41.86 -35.68
N GLU A 379 -69.00 42.54 -34.53
CA GLU A 379 -69.04 44.01 -34.46
C GLU A 379 -67.76 44.66 -35.01
N GLU A 380 -66.59 44.11 -34.69
CA GLU A 380 -65.31 44.57 -35.26
C GLU A 380 -65.30 44.40 -36.78
N GLY A 381 -65.87 43.30 -37.27
CA GLY A 381 -66.04 43.06 -38.70
C GLY A 381 -66.95 44.09 -39.38
N ARG A 382 -68.08 44.45 -38.75
CA ARG A 382 -68.98 45.50 -39.26
C ARG A 382 -68.29 46.84 -39.31
N VAL A 383 -67.63 47.27 -38.24
CA VAL A 383 -66.92 48.56 -38.18
C VAL A 383 -65.85 48.65 -39.26
N LEU A 384 -65.04 47.59 -39.43
CA LEU A 384 -64.02 47.55 -40.48
C LEU A 384 -64.65 47.59 -41.88
N SER A 385 -65.73 46.85 -42.12
CA SER A 385 -66.41 46.89 -43.41
C SER A 385 -66.95 48.29 -43.73
N THR A 386 -67.58 48.96 -42.76
CA THR A 386 -68.11 50.32 -42.94
C THR A 386 -67.00 51.33 -43.23
N VAL A 387 -65.89 51.28 -42.49
CA VAL A 387 -64.77 52.21 -42.75
C VAL A 387 -64.13 51.97 -44.12
N LEU A 388 -64.02 50.72 -44.54
CA LEU A 388 -63.50 50.38 -45.87
C LEU A 388 -64.43 50.88 -46.97
N ASP A 389 -65.75 50.80 -46.77
CA ASP A 389 -66.76 51.33 -47.68
C ASP A 389 -66.75 52.85 -47.76
N ASP A 390 -66.77 53.53 -46.62
CA ASP A 390 -66.69 54.99 -46.56
C ASP A 390 -65.42 55.51 -47.23
N ARG A 391 -64.29 54.81 -47.04
CA ARG A 391 -63.02 55.21 -47.64
C ARG A 391 -62.99 54.93 -49.14
N ALA A 392 -63.53 53.79 -49.58
CA ALA A 392 -63.63 53.48 -50.99
C ALA A 392 -64.59 54.44 -51.72
N GLN A 393 -65.71 54.81 -51.10
CA GLN A 393 -66.62 55.83 -51.63
C GLN A 393 -65.90 57.18 -51.74
N LYS A 394 -65.23 57.65 -50.67
CA LYS A 394 -64.41 58.87 -50.72
C LYS A 394 -63.31 58.82 -51.78
N ALA A 395 -62.77 57.63 -52.07
CA ALA A 395 -61.75 57.44 -53.09
C ALA A 395 -62.30 57.33 -54.52
N LEU A 396 -63.55 56.86 -54.71
CA LEU A 396 -64.16 56.62 -56.01
C LEU A 396 -65.13 57.73 -56.47
N GLY A 397 -65.56 58.62 -55.58
CA GLY A 397 -66.41 59.76 -55.91
C GLY A 397 -66.61 60.69 -54.72
N GLY A 398 -66.02 61.89 -54.77
CA GLY A 398 -66.09 62.82 -53.65
C GLY A 398 -65.36 64.15 -53.85
N SER A 399 -65.48 64.73 -55.05
CA SER A 399 -65.42 66.19 -55.23
C SER A 399 -66.73 66.76 -54.68
N GLN A 400 -66.73 67.15 -53.40
CA GLN A 400 -67.65 68.17 -52.90
C GLN A 400 -66.82 69.07 -52.01
N GLY A 401 -66.68 70.33 -52.45
CA GLY A 401 -65.61 71.23 -52.07
C GLY A 401 -65.61 71.63 -50.61
N ASP A 402 -64.40 71.76 -50.06
CA ASP A 402 -64.09 72.70 -48.99
C ASP A 402 -62.64 73.12 -49.15
N SER A 403 -62.47 74.33 -49.66
CA SER A 403 -61.20 75.02 -49.88
C SER A 403 -60.81 75.79 -48.64
N HIS A 404 -59.79 75.34 -47.92
CA HIS A 404 -59.05 76.20 -46.99
C HIS A 404 -57.53 76.01 -47.15
N ASP A 405 -56.88 77.11 -47.49
CA ASP A 405 -55.45 77.28 -47.71
C ASP A 405 -54.60 77.03 -46.44
N PRO A 406 -53.39 76.44 -46.55
CA PRO A 406 -52.43 76.41 -45.46
C PRO A 406 -51.38 77.54 -45.59
N LYS A 407 -51.17 78.30 -44.50
CA LYS A 407 -50.01 79.20 -44.31
C LYS A 407 -48.78 78.42 -43.82
N PRO A 408 -47.54 78.83 -44.19
CA PRO A 408 -46.31 78.17 -43.77
C PRO A 408 -45.61 78.91 -42.60
N SER A 409 -44.92 78.18 -41.71
CA SER A 409 -43.78 78.74 -40.96
C SER A 409 -42.91 77.67 -40.28
N VAL A 410 -41.61 77.71 -40.61
CA VAL A 410 -40.41 77.76 -39.72
C VAL A 410 -40.31 76.64 -38.66
N GLY A 411 -39.31 75.74 -38.62
CA GLY A 411 -37.87 75.92 -38.76
C GLY A 411 -37.22 75.96 -37.36
N HIS A 412 -36.48 74.92 -36.94
CA HIS A 412 -35.29 74.99 -36.06
C HIS A 412 -34.72 73.60 -35.71
N SER A 413 -33.44 73.40 -36.04
CA SER A 413 -32.48 72.53 -35.32
C SER A 413 -31.81 73.35 -34.21
N PRO A 414 -31.23 72.71 -33.17
CA PRO A 414 -29.78 72.40 -33.13
C PRO A 414 -29.49 71.01 -32.50
N GLU A 415 -28.45 70.25 -32.87
CA GLU A 415 -26.99 70.34 -32.54
C GLU A 415 -26.57 70.21 -31.05
N LYS A 416 -25.63 69.27 -30.81
CA LYS A 416 -24.52 69.23 -29.80
C LYS A 416 -24.87 68.99 -28.32
N ASP A 417 -24.02 68.49 -27.41
CA ASP A 417 -22.64 67.94 -27.39
C ASP A 417 -22.40 67.31 -25.99
N GLY A 418 -21.37 66.44 -25.87
CA GLY A 418 -20.59 66.20 -24.64
C GLY A 418 -21.24 65.32 -23.55
N SER A 419 -20.53 64.65 -22.64
CA SER A 419 -19.09 64.57 -22.33
C SER A 419 -18.87 63.46 -21.30
N GLU A 420 -17.74 62.76 -21.43
CA GLU A 420 -16.88 62.12 -20.42
C GLU A 420 -17.34 61.94 -18.95
N SER A 421 -17.04 60.76 -18.39
CA SER A 421 -16.24 60.70 -17.15
C SER A 421 -15.53 59.35 -16.95
N ARG A 422 -14.20 59.46 -16.84
CA ARG A 422 -13.23 58.46 -16.40
C ARG A 422 -13.45 58.07 -14.94
N GLY A 423 -13.15 56.81 -14.62
CA GLY A 423 -13.02 56.30 -13.26
C GLY A 423 -12.01 55.14 -13.19
N THR A 424 -10.75 55.41 -13.52
CA THR A 424 -9.61 54.55 -13.21
C THR A 424 -9.10 54.87 -11.81
N LEU A 425 -8.90 53.85 -10.96
CA LEU A 425 -7.71 53.60 -10.10
C LEU A 425 -8.09 52.70 -8.91
N GLY A 426 -7.30 51.63 -8.70
CA GLY A 426 -7.43 50.74 -7.55
C GLY A 426 -6.40 49.62 -7.60
N ALA A 427 -5.14 49.97 -7.34
CA ALA A 427 -3.98 49.07 -7.32
C ALA A 427 -3.82 48.31 -5.98
N GLY A 428 -3.17 47.14 -6.05
CA GLY A 428 -2.54 46.43 -4.92
C GLY A 428 -3.37 45.25 -4.39
N ARG A 429 -2.84 44.05 -4.10
CA ARG A 429 -1.48 43.59 -3.85
C ARG A 429 -1.37 42.11 -4.28
N LYS A 430 -0.27 41.77 -4.95
CA LYS A 430 0.21 40.39 -5.11
C LYS A 430 1.06 40.02 -3.88
N THR A 431 0.71 38.95 -3.19
CA THR A 431 1.64 38.24 -2.28
C THR A 431 1.70 36.77 -2.70
N LYS A 432 2.83 36.40 -3.31
CA LYS A 432 3.26 35.00 -3.48
C LYS A 432 3.65 34.44 -2.12
N PRO A 433 3.22 33.23 -1.73
CA PRO A 433 3.96 32.46 -0.73
C PRO A 433 5.12 31.72 -1.40
N LYS A 434 6.26 31.77 -0.71
CA LYS A 434 7.55 31.20 -1.05
C LYS A 434 7.48 29.68 -1.16
N SER A 435 8.12 29.17 -2.20
CA SER A 435 8.56 27.79 -2.36
C SER A 435 9.53 27.41 -1.23
N ALA A 436 9.10 26.50 -0.35
CA ALA A 436 10.01 25.74 0.49
C ALA A 436 10.41 24.47 -0.28
N GLY A 437 11.70 24.37 -0.62
CA GLY A 437 12.26 23.17 -1.20
C GLY A 437 12.21 22.01 -0.22
N VAL A 438 11.54 20.93 -0.63
CA VAL A 438 11.72 19.61 -0.02
C VAL A 438 12.46 18.76 -1.04
N ARG A 439 13.61 18.26 -0.59
CA ARG A 439 14.59 17.52 -1.36
C ARG A 439 13.98 16.21 -1.86
N SER A 440 14.16 15.99 -3.15
CA SER A 440 14.14 14.69 -3.79
C SER A 440 15.10 13.74 -3.08
N VAL A 441 14.57 12.64 -2.53
CA VAL A 441 15.33 11.43 -2.27
C VAL A 441 14.63 10.31 -3.03
N GLY A 442 15.34 9.81 -4.04
CA GLY A 442 14.88 8.73 -4.90
C GLY A 442 14.69 7.41 -4.15
N GLY A 443 13.79 6.59 -4.68
CA GLY A 443 13.54 5.25 -4.17
C GLY A 443 12.36 4.55 -4.82
N LYS A 444 12.26 4.57 -6.16
CA LYS A 444 11.35 3.65 -6.87
C LYS A 444 12.01 2.27 -6.93
N GLY A 445 11.85 1.51 -5.84
CA GLY A 445 12.03 0.06 -5.84
C GLY A 445 10.92 -0.57 -6.68
N LYS A 446 11.29 -1.14 -7.82
CA LYS A 446 10.43 -1.96 -8.67
C LYS A 446 10.25 -3.32 -7.97
N ALA A 447 9.17 -3.47 -7.21
CA ALA A 447 8.78 -4.76 -6.65
C ALA A 447 8.23 -5.64 -7.80
N GLY A 448 8.98 -6.70 -8.13
CA GLY A 448 8.49 -7.79 -8.95
C GLY A 448 7.46 -8.58 -8.15
N SER A 449 6.23 -8.62 -8.64
CA SER A 449 5.21 -9.59 -8.23
C SER A 449 5.53 -10.89 -8.96
N GLY A 450 6.18 -11.82 -8.26
CA GLY A 450 6.18 -13.23 -8.60
C GLY A 450 4.95 -13.87 -7.97
N ALA A 451 3.92 -14.13 -8.76
CA ALA A 451 2.81 -14.98 -8.38
C ALA A 451 3.17 -16.43 -8.74
N THR A 452 3.52 -17.20 -7.72
CA THR A 452 3.46 -18.66 -7.77
C THR A 452 1.99 -19.10 -7.79
N ARG A 453 1.59 -19.77 -8.86
CA ARG A 453 0.44 -20.68 -8.86
C ARG A 453 0.96 -22.04 -9.28
N GLY A 454 1.02 -22.94 -8.31
CA GLY A 454 1.11 -24.37 -8.50
C GLY A 454 0.24 -24.99 -7.43
N ASP A 455 -0.83 -25.66 -7.85
CA ASP A 455 -1.44 -26.76 -7.12
C ASP A 455 -2.20 -27.63 -8.13
N SER A 456 -1.89 -28.93 -8.04
CA SER A 456 -2.61 -30.12 -8.55
C SER A 456 -2.71 -30.35 -10.06
#